data_AF-A0A2T4BUJ2-F1
#
_entry.id   AF-A0A2T4BUJ2-F1
#
_cell.length_a   1.000
_cell.length_b   1.000
_cell.length_c   1.000
_cell.angle_alpha   90.00
_cell.angle_beta   90.00
_cell.angle_gamma   90.00
#
_symmetry.space_group_name_H-M   'P 1'
#
loop_
_entity.id
_entity.type
_entity.pdbx_description
1 polymer ?
#
loop_
_entity_poly.entity_id
_entity_poly.type
_entity_poly.pdbx_seq_one_letter_code
_entity_poly.pdbx_strand_id
1 'polypeptide(L)'
;KKYEDLSPSTHNMDVPNVTRREYQLIDISDDGFLSLMNDDGDLKDDVRMPDGEIGEKINKLFKIDEKDTNVVVLTSMGEEAAIEAKEAPKQG
;
A
#
# COMPACT_ATOMS: atom_id res chain seq x y z
N LYS A 1 39.58 -1.27 -4.89
CA LYS A 1 39.59 -0.31 -3.76
C LYS A 1 38.22 0.38 -3.78
N LYS A 2 37.18 -0.08 -3.07
CA LYS A 2 37.02 -0.23 -1.61
C LYS A 2 37.40 1.07 -0.89
N TYR A 3 36.41 1.92 -0.64
CA TYR A 3 36.26 2.94 0.41
C TYR A 3 34.76 3.30 0.36
N GLU A 4 33.87 2.61 1.08
CA GLU A 4 33.53 2.88 2.49
C GLU A 4 33.43 4.38 2.78
N ASP A 5 32.25 4.94 2.51
CA ASP A 5 31.71 6.04 3.29
C ASP A 5 30.44 5.54 3.98
N LEU A 6 30.63 5.02 5.19
CA LEU A 6 29.61 4.94 6.20
C LEU A 6 29.64 6.29 6.92
N SER A 7 28.72 7.19 6.57
CA SER A 7 28.41 8.37 7.38
C SER A 7 26.90 8.37 7.69
N PRO A 8 26.52 8.19 8.97
CA PRO A 8 25.15 8.30 9.42
C PRO A 8 24.81 9.79 9.41
N SER A 9 23.85 10.18 8.61
CA SER A 9 23.43 11.59 8.56
C SER A 9 21.94 11.60 8.64
N THR A 10 21.45 12.08 9.79
CA THR A 10 20.14 12.66 10.00
C THR A 10 19.86 13.65 8.87
N HIS A 11 19.38 13.15 7.73
CA HIS A 11 18.89 13.99 6.67
C HIS A 11 17.48 14.38 7.09
N ASN A 12 17.36 15.51 7.78
CA ASN A 12 16.17 16.34 7.68
C ASN A 12 16.18 16.99 6.28
N MET A 13 16.12 16.15 5.25
CA MET A 13 15.66 16.55 3.93
C MET A 13 14.24 17.07 4.16
N ASP A 14 13.80 18.11 3.47
CA ASP A 14 12.41 18.57 3.51
C ASP A 14 11.54 17.37 3.11
N VAL A 15 11.10 16.57 4.09
CA VAL A 15 10.38 15.33 3.84
C VAL A 15 8.97 15.82 3.55
N PRO A 16 8.48 15.80 2.29
CA PRO A 16 7.03 15.87 2.10
C PRO A 16 6.48 14.81 3.04
N ASN A 17 5.58 15.15 3.97
CA ASN A 17 5.13 14.23 5.01
C ASN A 17 4.46 13.02 4.33
N VAL A 18 5.26 12.01 4.01
CA VAL A 18 4.87 10.83 3.28
C VAL A 18 4.60 9.77 4.32
N THR A 19 3.33 9.51 4.56
CA THR A 19 2.91 8.48 5.51
C THR A 19 2.56 7.23 4.71
N ARG A 20 3.37 6.18 4.87
CA ARG A 20 3.03 4.85 4.37
C ARG A 20 2.25 4.10 5.45
N ARG A 21 1.12 3.52 5.08
CA ARG A 21 0.32 2.67 5.95
C ARG A 21 -0.11 1.42 5.18
N GLU A 22 -0.17 0.33 5.90
CA GLU A 22 -0.57 -0.97 5.36
C GLU A 22 -2.03 -1.19 5.72
N TYR A 23 -2.81 -1.56 4.72
CA TYR A 23 -4.24 -1.80 4.86
C TYR A 23 -4.56 -3.19 4.33
N GLN A 24 -5.52 -3.85 4.95
CA GLN A 24 -6.03 -5.12 4.45
C GLN A 24 -7.09 -4.85 3.38
N LEU A 25 -6.96 -5.45 2.20
CA LEU A 25 -7.97 -5.38 1.16
C LEU A 25 -9.17 -6.24 1.56
N ILE A 26 -10.32 -5.61 1.69
CA ILE A 26 -11.60 -6.25 2.04
C ILE A 26 -12.41 -6.53 0.79
N ASP A 27 -12.47 -5.56 -0.13
CA ASP A 27 -13.25 -5.68 -1.36
C ASP A 27 -12.77 -4.70 -2.44
N ILE A 28 -13.19 -4.91 -3.69
CA ILE A 28 -12.92 -4.01 -4.81
C ILE A 28 -14.26 -3.59 -5.42
N SER A 29 -14.63 -2.32 -5.25
CA SER A 29 -15.86 -1.77 -5.81
C SER A 29 -15.86 -1.76 -7.34
N ASP A 30 -17.05 -1.88 -7.95
CA ASP A 30 -17.21 -1.88 -9.40
C ASP A 30 -16.76 -0.56 -10.07
N ASP A 31 -16.80 0.55 -9.33
CA ASP A 31 -16.27 1.85 -9.76
C ASP A 31 -14.74 1.96 -9.74
N GLY A 32 -14.04 0.89 -9.32
CA GLY A 32 -12.57 0.83 -9.26
C GLY A 32 -11.97 1.44 -7.99
N PHE A 33 -12.74 1.50 -6.90
CA PHE A 33 -12.25 1.86 -5.57
C PHE A 33 -11.91 0.62 -4.76
N LEU A 34 -10.87 0.72 -3.93
CA LEU A 34 -10.43 -0.34 -3.03
C LEU A 34 -11.06 -0.13 -1.66
N SER A 35 -11.78 -1.13 -1.17
CA SER A 35 -12.25 -1.19 0.21
C SER A 35 -11.12 -1.76 1.06
N LEU A 36 -10.48 -0.89 1.82
CA LEU A 36 -9.32 -1.19 2.65
C LEU A 36 -9.71 -1.15 4.13
N MET A 37 -9.09 -1.96 4.99
CA MET A 37 -9.32 -1.97 6.43
C MET A 37 -8.03 -1.74 7.20
N ASN A 38 -8.12 -0.90 8.22
CA ASN A 38 -7.02 -0.59 9.13
C ASN A 38 -7.01 -1.60 10.27
N ASP A 39 -5.90 -1.64 11.01
CA ASP A 39 -5.78 -2.43 12.25
C ASP A 39 -6.79 -2.01 13.33
N ASP A 40 -7.24 -0.74 13.34
CA ASP A 40 -8.26 -0.22 14.26
C ASP A 40 -9.68 -0.75 13.94
N GLY A 41 -9.86 -1.35 12.77
CA GLY A 41 -11.16 -1.81 12.27
C GLY A 41 -11.92 -0.79 11.43
N ASP A 42 -11.36 0.39 11.22
CA ASP A 42 -11.90 1.37 10.27
C ASP A 42 -11.75 0.87 8.83
N LEU A 43 -12.84 1.00 8.07
CA LEU A 43 -12.85 0.77 6.62
C LEU A 43 -12.58 2.09 5.88
N LYS A 44 -11.88 1.99 4.76
CA LYS A 44 -11.50 3.10 3.90
C LYS A 44 -11.76 2.74 2.44
N ASP A 45 -12.65 3.49 1.81
CA ASP A 45 -13.05 3.35 0.40
C ASP A 45 -12.60 4.53 -0.49
N ASP A 46 -11.86 5.50 0.06
CA ASP A 46 -11.35 6.66 -0.70
C ASP A 46 -10.17 6.33 -1.64
N VAL A 47 -9.58 5.14 -1.52
CA VAL A 47 -8.36 4.79 -2.27
C VAL A 47 -8.76 4.15 -3.60
N ARG A 48 -8.39 4.80 -4.69
CA ARG A 48 -8.61 4.23 -6.02
C ARG A 48 -7.65 3.08 -6.31
N MET A 49 -8.13 2.08 -7.05
CA MET A 49 -7.28 1.02 -7.55
C MET A 49 -6.16 1.63 -8.41
N PRO A 50 -4.88 1.29 -8.15
CA PRO A 50 -3.77 1.84 -8.89
C PRO A 50 -3.77 1.28 -10.31
N ASP A 51 -3.47 2.12 -11.30
CA ASP A 51 -3.31 1.69 -12.68
C ASP A 51 -2.03 0.87 -12.89
N GLY A 52 -2.06 0.00 -13.91
CA GLY A 52 -0.91 -0.83 -14.31
C GLY A 52 -0.77 -2.13 -13.53
N GLU A 53 0.47 -2.61 -13.41
CA GLU A 53 0.76 -3.95 -12.88
C GLU A 53 0.30 -4.14 -11.43
N ILE A 54 0.25 -3.07 -10.62
CA ILE A 54 -0.19 -3.14 -9.22
C ILE A 54 -1.70 -3.45 -9.15
N GLY A 55 -2.53 -2.74 -9.93
CA GLY A 55 -3.97 -2.98 -9.98
C GLY A 55 -4.28 -4.38 -10.52
N GLU A 56 -3.59 -4.80 -11.57
CA GLU A 56 -3.71 -6.16 -12.11
C GLU A 56 -3.30 -7.23 -11.07
N LYS A 57 -2.24 -6.97 -10.31
CA LYS A 57 -1.78 -7.85 -9.23
C LYS A 57 -2.80 -7.92 -8.10
N ILE A 58 -3.37 -6.79 -7.68
CA ILE A 58 -4.45 -6.73 -6.67
C ILE A 58 -5.63 -7.57 -7.13
N ASN A 59 -6.11 -7.32 -8.35
CA ASN A 59 -7.26 -8.01 -8.92
C ASN A 59 -6.99 -9.51 -9.07
N LYS A 60 -5.77 -9.91 -9.43
CA LYS A 60 -5.36 -11.31 -9.50
C LYS A 60 -5.30 -11.96 -8.11
N LEU A 61 -4.62 -11.36 -7.15
CA LEU A 61 -4.50 -11.91 -5.80
C LEU A 61 -5.86 -12.01 -5.10
N PHE A 62 -6.70 -11.00 -5.27
CA PHE A 62 -8.00 -10.91 -4.60
C PHE A 62 -9.12 -11.65 -5.34
N LYS A 63 -9.32 -11.45 -6.65
CA LYS A 63 -10.42 -12.09 -7.40
C LYS A 63 -10.10 -13.47 -7.97
N ILE A 64 -8.82 -13.77 -8.26
CA ILE A 64 -8.43 -15.05 -8.88
C ILE A 64 -7.92 -16.02 -7.82
N ASP A 65 -6.98 -15.57 -6.99
CA ASP A 65 -6.40 -16.37 -5.92
C ASP A 65 -7.30 -16.42 -4.66
N GLU A 66 -8.27 -15.50 -4.53
CA GLU A 66 -9.15 -15.37 -3.36
C GLU A 66 -8.35 -15.33 -2.05
N LYS A 67 -7.20 -14.66 -2.08
CA LYS A 67 -6.30 -14.54 -0.94
C LYS A 67 -6.40 -13.18 -0.30
N ASP A 68 -6.24 -13.20 1.03
CA ASP A 68 -5.99 -12.00 1.81
C ASP A 68 -4.83 -11.22 1.20
N THR A 69 -5.07 -9.96 0.90
CA THR A 69 -4.11 -9.08 0.22
C THR A 69 -3.94 -7.82 1.06
N ASN A 70 -2.69 -7.49 1.39
CA ASN A 70 -2.35 -6.22 2.03
C ASN A 70 -1.90 -5.22 0.97
N VAL A 71 -2.50 -4.04 1.00
CA VAL A 71 -2.18 -2.92 0.13
C VAL A 71 -1.46 -1.85 0.95
N VAL A 72 -0.31 -1.40 0.46
CA VAL A 72 0.44 -0.29 1.06
C VAL A 72 -0.02 0.99 0.38
N VAL A 73 -0.67 1.84 1.16
CA VAL A 73 -1.12 3.16 0.72
C VAL A 73 -0.11 4.19 1.21
N LEU A 74 0.28 5.06 0.28
CA LEU A 74 1.19 6.15 0.51
C LEU A 74 0.40 7.45 0.44
N THR A 75 0.33 8.15 1.56
CA THR A 75 -0.29 9.47 1.66
C THR A 75 0.81 10.52 1.56
N SER A 76 0.76 11.40 0.56
CA SER A 76 1.69 12.52 0.38
C SER A 76 0.94 13.78 -0.02
N MET A 77 1.21 14.91 0.64
CA MET A 77 0.64 16.22 0.26
C MET A 77 -0.90 16.26 0.13
N GLY A 78 -1.61 15.38 0.85
CA GLY A 78 -3.08 15.28 0.80
C GLY A 78 -3.62 14.32 -0.27
N GLU A 79 -2.75 13.65 -1.03
CA GLU A 79 -3.10 12.63 -2.00
C GLU A 79 -2.73 11.24 -1.48
N GLU A 80 -3.59 10.26 -1.72
CA GLU A 80 -3.41 8.86 -1.29
C GLU A 80 -3.31 7.96 -2.52
N ALA A 81 -2.27 7.14 -2.58
CA ALA A 81 -2.06 6.20 -3.67
C ALA A 81 -1.62 4.84 -3.16
N ALA A 82 -2.22 3.77 -3.69
CA ALA A 82 -1.74 2.41 -3.47
C ALA A 82 -0.44 2.21 -4.27
N ILE A 83 0.66 1.99 -3.57
CA ILE A 83 2.00 1.84 -4.17
C ILE A 83 2.48 0.39 -4.22
N GLU A 84 1.87 -0.49 -3.42
CA GLU A 84 2.30 -1.89 -3.33
C GLU A 84 1.14 -2.78 -2.91
N ALA A 85 1.11 -4.00 -3.42
CA ALA A 85 0.18 -5.05 -3.01
C ALA A 85 0.94 -6.36 -2.79
N LYS A 86 0.70 -6.99 -1.65
CA LYS A 86 1.33 -8.26 -1.24
C LYS A 86 0.29 -9.16 -0.58
N GLU A 87 0.51 -10.46 -0.62
CA GLU A 87 -0.35 -11.41 0.11
C GLU A 87 -0.24 -11.13 1.61
N ALA A 88 -1.37 -11.13 2.30
CA ALA A 88 -1.39 -11.04 3.75
C ALA A 88 -0.69 -12.25 4.35
N PRO A 89 0.14 -12.08 5.39
CA PRO A 89 0.66 -13.22 6.12
C PRO A 89 -0.53 -13.97 6.72
N LYS A 90 -0.76 -15.22 6.30
CA LYS A 90 -1.67 -16.12 6.98
C LYS A 90 -1.20 -16.21 8.43
N GLN A 91 -1.97 -15.66 9.38
CA GLN A 91 -1.78 -15.98 10.80
C GLN A 91 -2.10 -17.47 10.93
N GLY A 92 -1.04 -18.29 10.91
CA GLY A 92 -1.09 -19.71 11.23
C GLY A 92 -0.99 -19.96 12.72
#